data_AF-A6WBW2-F1
#
_entry.id   AF-A6WBW2-F1
#
_cell.length_a   1.000
_cell.length_b   1.000
_cell.length_c   1.000
_cell.angle_alpha   90.00
_cell.angle_beta   90.00
_cell.angle_gamma   90.00
#
_symmetry.space_group_name_H-M   'P 1'
#
loop_
_entity.id
_entity.type
_entity.pdbx_description
1 polymer ?
#
loop_
_entity_poly.entity_id
_entity_poly.type
_entity_poly.pdbx_seq_one_letter_code
_entity_poly.pdbx_strand_id
1 'polypeptide(L)'
;MRRGAAGPSGWPRRRGSPEQRTVTGPSCQFRSYAGVVQQPSDAGYEAALVAVPEQLWREIEDSLAVLPASTAGNEWKGGHETRPGVHHFPYIQYSPGVELLRTQLDRSGVLLPYDWVHWHGRSTHTDADSLRRAPVADAVRYLVGLLRNERFNEGALDAELRVGGVAAALGNTSA
;
A
#
# COMPACT_ATOMS: atom_id res chain seq x y z
N MET A 1 -37.50 50.29 25.92
CA MET A 1 -36.49 50.97 26.75
C MET A 1 -35.20 50.17 26.71
N ARG A 2 -34.10 50.78 26.23
CA ARG A 2 -32.73 50.24 26.24
C ARG A 2 -32.09 50.42 27.61
N ARG A 3 -31.25 49.46 28.04
CA ARG A 3 -29.92 49.54 28.71
C ARG A 3 -29.43 48.06 28.74
N GLY A 4 -28.21 47.63 28.42
CA GLY A 4 -26.93 48.28 28.21
C GLY A 4 -25.87 47.53 29.04
N ALA A 5 -25.01 46.72 28.41
CA ALA A 5 -23.72 46.28 28.96
C ALA A 5 -22.77 45.85 27.83
N ALA A 6 -21.58 46.48 27.80
CA ALA A 6 -20.44 46.30 26.89
C ALA A 6 -19.47 45.21 27.45
N GLY A 7 -18.53 44.57 26.76
CA GLY A 7 -17.92 44.65 25.41
C GLY A 7 -17.13 43.32 25.16
N PRO A 8 -16.01 43.25 24.40
CA PRO A 8 -15.37 44.25 23.55
C PRO A 8 -15.33 43.85 22.05
N SER A 9 -15.52 44.87 21.23
CA SER A 9 -15.21 44.91 19.79
C SER A 9 -13.70 45.00 19.57
N GLY A 10 -13.12 44.11 18.77
CA GLY A 10 -11.67 44.11 18.53
C GLY A 10 -11.20 43.27 17.35
N TRP A 11 -11.82 43.41 16.18
CA TRP A 11 -11.19 42.99 14.93
C TRP A 11 -11.12 44.18 13.97
N PRO A 12 -9.94 44.76 13.70
CA PRO A 12 -9.83 45.82 12.72
C PRO A 12 -10.02 45.24 11.32
N ARG A 13 -11.11 45.62 10.64
CA ARG A 13 -11.24 45.48 9.19
C ARG A 13 -10.25 46.42 8.51
N ARG A 14 -9.04 45.96 8.20
CA ARG A 14 -8.15 46.67 7.27
C ARG A 14 -8.65 46.45 5.85
N ARG A 15 -9.31 47.47 5.27
CA ARG A 15 -9.21 47.74 3.84
C ARG A 15 -7.84 48.38 3.61
N GLY A 16 -7.01 47.74 2.80
CA GLY A 16 -5.73 48.26 2.34
C GLY A 16 -5.16 47.31 1.31
N SER A 17 -4.93 47.81 0.10
CA SER A 17 -4.36 47.11 -1.05
C SER A 17 -3.09 46.33 -0.67
N PRO A 18 -2.81 45.17 -1.29
CA PRO A 18 -1.56 44.46 -1.05
C PRO A 18 -0.42 45.17 -1.79
N GLU A 19 0.25 46.10 -1.12
CA GLU A 19 1.65 46.38 -1.46
C GLU A 19 2.44 45.10 -1.16
N GLN A 20 2.91 44.47 -2.23
CA GLN A 20 3.82 43.33 -2.15
C GLN A 20 5.13 43.77 -1.50
N ARG A 21 5.21 43.63 -0.18
CA ARG A 21 6.48 43.68 0.54
C ARG A 21 7.20 42.35 0.31
N THR A 22 8.12 42.33 -0.64
CA THR A 22 9.07 41.23 -0.83
C THR A 22 9.92 41.07 0.42
N VAL A 23 9.64 40.03 1.20
CA VAL A 23 10.54 39.54 2.24
C VAL A 23 11.59 38.67 1.55
N THR A 24 12.78 39.21 1.34
CA THR A 24 13.96 38.43 0.94
C THR A 24 14.49 37.66 2.15
N GLY A 25 13.87 36.52 2.45
CA GLY A 25 14.49 35.44 3.22
C GLY A 25 15.27 34.52 2.29
N PRO A 26 16.25 33.73 2.78
CA PRO A 26 16.94 32.76 1.95
C PRO A 26 15.88 31.85 1.33
N SER A 27 15.87 31.81 -0.01
CA SER A 27 14.91 31.03 -0.78
C SER A 27 14.96 29.58 -0.29
N CYS A 28 13.95 29.15 0.47
CA CYS A 28 13.70 27.74 0.67
C CYS A 28 13.23 27.22 -0.69
N GLN A 29 14.20 26.91 -1.56
CA GLN A 29 13.93 26.28 -2.83
C GLN A 29 13.35 24.91 -2.49
N PHE A 30 12.03 24.78 -2.66
CA PHE A 30 11.37 23.50 -2.68
C PHE A 30 11.90 22.78 -3.92
N ARG A 31 13.00 22.06 -3.77
CA ARG A 31 13.56 21.23 -4.83
C ARG A 31 12.55 20.11 -5.03
N SER A 32 11.72 20.19 -6.07
CA SER A 32 10.85 19.09 -6.46
C SER A 32 11.75 17.90 -6.76
N TYR A 33 11.79 16.93 -5.85
CA TYR A 33 12.34 15.61 -6.15
C TYR A 33 11.36 14.88 -7.08
N ALA A 34 11.25 15.37 -8.32
CA ALA A 34 10.72 14.58 -9.42
C ALA A 34 11.85 13.65 -9.89
N GLY A 35 12.31 12.78 -8.99
CA GLY A 35 13.08 11.63 -9.40
C GLY A 35 12.12 10.74 -10.17
N VAL A 36 12.25 10.69 -11.49
CA VAL A 36 11.57 9.67 -12.30
C VAL A 36 12.04 8.33 -11.74
N VAL A 37 11.18 7.63 -11.02
CA VAL A 37 11.45 6.24 -10.65
C VAL A 37 11.58 5.51 -11.98
N GLN A 38 12.80 5.11 -12.34
CA GLN A 38 13.00 4.24 -13.49
C GLN A 38 12.29 2.93 -13.18
N GLN A 39 11.18 2.70 -13.87
CA GLN A 39 10.39 1.50 -13.71
C GLN A 39 11.02 0.40 -14.57
N PRO A 40 11.09 -0.85 -14.08
CA PRO A 40 11.49 -1.97 -14.90
C PRO A 40 10.53 -2.14 -16.09
N SER A 41 11.09 -2.49 -17.25
CA SER A 41 10.28 -3.03 -18.35
C SER A 41 9.68 -4.38 -17.96
N ASP A 42 8.70 -4.88 -18.73
CA ASP A 42 8.13 -6.21 -18.50
C ASP A 42 9.21 -7.31 -18.51
N ALA A 43 10.16 -7.24 -19.45
CA ALA A 43 11.32 -8.12 -19.48
C ALA A 43 12.23 -7.99 -18.24
N GLY A 44 12.26 -6.81 -17.61
CA GLY A 44 12.97 -6.60 -16.35
C GLY A 44 12.31 -7.31 -15.16
N TYR A 45 10.97 -7.35 -15.15
CA TYR A 45 10.22 -8.15 -14.18
C TYR A 45 10.45 -9.64 -14.38
N GLU A 46 10.37 -10.12 -15.63
CA GLU A 46 10.64 -11.52 -15.97
C GLU A 46 12.07 -11.94 -15.59
N ALA A 47 13.07 -11.10 -15.89
CA ALA A 47 14.46 -11.36 -15.50
C ALA A 47 14.62 -11.44 -13.97
N ALA A 48 13.91 -10.60 -13.21
CA ALA A 48 13.94 -10.66 -11.76
C ALA A 48 13.31 -11.94 -11.20
N LEU A 49 12.22 -12.43 -11.81
CA LEU A 49 11.61 -13.71 -11.43
C LEU A 49 12.54 -14.89 -11.70
N VAL A 50 13.23 -14.89 -12.85
CA VAL A 50 14.24 -15.91 -13.19
C VAL A 50 15.43 -15.89 -12.22
N ALA A 51 15.77 -14.74 -11.67
CA ALA A 51 16.86 -14.60 -10.70
C ALA A 51 16.50 -15.11 -9.29
N VAL A 52 15.23 -15.37 -9.00
CA VAL A 52 14.80 -15.94 -7.71
C VAL A 52 15.33 -17.38 -7.60
N PRO A 53 16.02 -17.74 -6.49
CA PRO A 53 16.49 -19.09 -6.30
C PRO A 53 15.35 -20.12 -6.32
N GLU A 54 15.53 -21.23 -7.03
CA GLU A 54 14.53 -22.30 -7.14
C GLU A 54 14.05 -22.79 -5.76
N GLN A 55 14.95 -22.87 -4.79
CA GLN A 55 14.60 -23.23 -3.40
C GLN A 55 13.60 -22.24 -2.77
N LEU A 56 13.73 -20.94 -3.06
CA LEU A 56 12.81 -19.93 -2.55
C LEU A 56 11.45 -20.02 -3.26
N TRP A 57 11.41 -20.39 -4.54
CA TRP A 57 10.14 -20.67 -5.22
C TRP A 57 9.40 -21.84 -4.58
N ARG A 58 10.10 -22.94 -4.30
CA ARG A 58 9.51 -24.09 -3.58
C ARG A 58 8.97 -23.69 -2.20
N GLU A 59 9.72 -22.89 -1.44
CA GLU A 59 9.27 -22.34 -0.15
C GLU A 59 7.97 -21.52 -0.27
N ILE A 60 7.83 -20.72 -1.32
CA ILE A 60 6.63 -19.93 -1.62
C ILE A 60 5.47 -20.84 -2.01
N GLU A 61 5.69 -21.82 -2.88
CA GLU A 61 4.69 -22.80 -3.31
C GLU A 61 4.15 -23.64 -2.14
N ASP A 62 5.04 -24.12 -1.27
CA ASP A 62 4.66 -24.86 -0.05
C ASP A 62 3.78 -23.99 0.86
N SER A 63 4.10 -22.70 0.97
CA SER A 63 3.31 -21.74 1.77
C SER A 63 1.94 -21.48 1.13
N LEU A 64 1.87 -21.42 -0.21
CA LEU A 64 0.61 -21.31 -0.96
C LEU A 64 -0.29 -22.52 -0.78
N ALA A 65 0.26 -23.73 -0.71
CA ALA A 65 -0.53 -24.95 -0.53
C ALA A 65 -1.28 -24.98 0.82
N VAL A 66 -0.72 -24.36 1.86
CA VAL A 66 -1.30 -24.32 3.21
C VAL A 66 -2.02 -23.01 3.54
N LEU A 67 -2.01 -22.04 2.62
CA LEU A 67 -2.58 -20.71 2.80
C LEU A 67 -4.07 -20.71 3.18
N PRO A 68 -4.96 -21.51 2.54
CA PRO A 68 -6.37 -21.54 2.90
C PRO A 68 -6.62 -21.93 4.36
N ALA A 69 -5.81 -22.84 4.91
CA ALA A 69 -5.87 -23.19 6.33
C ALA A 69 -5.22 -22.11 7.21
N SER A 70 -4.16 -21.46 6.72
CA SER A 70 -3.43 -20.41 7.45
C SER A 70 -4.27 -19.14 7.60
N THR A 71 -5.08 -18.76 6.62
CA THR A 71 -5.93 -17.56 6.68
C THR A 71 -7.04 -17.66 7.74
N ALA A 72 -7.45 -18.88 8.10
CA ALA A 72 -8.39 -19.10 9.20
C ALA A 72 -7.82 -18.65 10.57
N GLY A 73 -6.49 -18.55 10.68
CA GLY A 73 -5.80 -18.05 11.87
C GLY A 73 -5.59 -16.54 11.90
N ASN A 74 -6.02 -15.79 10.88
CA ASN A 74 -5.93 -14.33 10.89
C ASN A 74 -6.97 -13.76 11.86
N GLU A 75 -6.58 -12.76 12.66
CA GLU A 75 -7.46 -12.19 13.68
C GLU A 75 -7.43 -10.68 13.66
N TRP A 76 -8.61 -10.06 13.64
CA TRP A 76 -8.75 -8.62 13.86
C TRP A 76 -8.65 -8.30 15.35
N LYS A 77 -7.73 -7.39 15.69
CA LYS A 77 -7.46 -6.92 17.04
C LYS A 77 -7.71 -5.41 17.13
N GLY A 78 -7.70 -4.87 18.35
CA GLY A 78 -7.94 -3.45 18.58
C GLY A 78 -9.42 -3.08 18.40
N GLY A 79 -9.69 -1.86 17.93
CA GLY A 79 -11.05 -1.35 17.67
C GLY A 79 -11.90 -1.04 18.90
N HIS A 80 -11.39 -1.34 20.10
CA HIS A 80 -12.07 -1.09 21.37
C HIS A 80 -11.49 0.12 22.08
N GLU A 81 -12.29 0.68 22.99
CA GLU A 81 -11.86 1.69 23.93
C GLU A 81 -11.06 1.02 25.06
N THR A 82 -9.83 1.47 25.29
CA THR A 82 -8.95 0.93 26.34
C THR A 82 -9.11 1.67 27.66
N ARG A 83 -9.49 2.96 27.59
CA ARG A 83 -9.83 3.87 28.70
C ARG A 83 -10.75 4.96 28.15
N PRO A 84 -11.50 5.69 29.01
CA PRO A 84 -12.37 6.78 28.57
C PRO A 84 -11.67 7.77 27.62
N GLY A 85 -12.17 7.88 26.39
CA GLY A 85 -11.63 8.71 25.31
C GLY A 85 -10.41 8.16 24.57
N VAL A 86 -9.94 6.94 24.89
CA VAL A 86 -8.76 6.31 24.28
C VAL A 86 -9.16 5.08 23.48
N HIS A 87 -9.31 5.26 22.17
CA HIS A 87 -9.65 4.20 21.23
C HIS A 87 -8.39 3.63 20.57
N HIS A 88 -8.33 2.30 20.48
CA HIS A 88 -7.30 1.63 19.68
C HIS A 88 -7.79 1.48 18.24
N PHE A 89 -6.94 1.79 17.26
CA PHE A 89 -7.27 1.50 15.87
C PHE A 89 -7.36 -0.02 15.65
N PRO A 90 -8.34 -0.50 14.87
CA PRO A 90 -8.39 -1.90 14.49
C PRO A 90 -7.18 -2.23 13.61
N TYR A 91 -6.55 -3.37 13.88
CA TYR A 91 -5.44 -3.89 13.09
C TYR A 91 -5.59 -5.39 12.90
N ILE A 92 -5.02 -5.96 11.85
CA ILE A 92 -5.04 -7.40 11.64
C ILE A 92 -3.74 -8.03 12.16
N GLN A 93 -3.89 -9.15 12.86
CA GLN A 93 -2.79 -10.02 13.23
C GLN A 93 -2.84 -11.23 12.30
N TYR A 94 -1.88 -11.32 11.39
CA TYR A 94 -1.76 -12.43 10.46
C TYR A 94 -1.27 -13.70 11.16
N SER A 95 -1.71 -14.84 10.65
CA SER A 95 -1.22 -16.13 11.11
C SER A 95 0.26 -16.34 10.74
N PRO A 96 0.96 -17.26 11.42
CA PRO A 96 2.36 -17.56 11.11
C PRO A 96 2.61 -17.95 9.65
N GLY A 97 1.67 -18.65 9.02
CA GLY A 97 1.78 -19.03 7.61
C GLY A 97 1.72 -17.84 6.66
N VAL A 98 0.86 -16.85 6.94
CA VAL A 98 0.78 -15.63 6.13
C VAL A 98 2.02 -14.74 6.34
N GLU A 99 2.51 -14.62 7.58
CA GLU A 99 3.76 -13.89 7.85
C GLU A 99 4.99 -14.54 7.21
N LEU A 100 5.03 -15.87 7.15
CA LEU A 100 6.08 -16.61 6.45
C LEU A 100 6.06 -16.28 4.94
N LEU A 101 4.88 -16.33 4.30
CA LEU A 101 4.73 -15.96 2.90
C LEU A 101 5.21 -14.52 2.64
N ARG A 102 4.79 -13.56 3.48
CA ARG A 102 5.23 -12.15 3.35
C ARG A 102 6.75 -12.03 3.41
N THR A 103 7.37 -12.76 4.32
CA THR A 103 8.83 -12.79 4.48
C THR A 103 9.53 -13.37 3.26
N GLN A 104 9.00 -14.46 2.69
CA GLN A 104 9.54 -15.08 1.47
C GLN A 104 9.41 -14.16 0.25
N LEU A 105 8.26 -13.49 0.09
CA LEU A 105 8.05 -12.52 -0.99
C LEU A 105 9.00 -11.34 -0.88
N ASP A 106 9.26 -10.83 0.33
CA ASP A 106 10.26 -9.77 0.55
C ASP A 106 11.69 -10.27 0.19
N ARG A 107 12.05 -11.48 0.64
CA ARG A 107 13.34 -12.13 0.34
C ARG A 107 13.57 -12.39 -1.14
N SER A 108 12.51 -12.57 -1.93
CA SER A 108 12.63 -12.86 -3.37
C SER A 108 13.22 -11.68 -4.15
N GLY A 109 13.13 -10.45 -3.64
CA GLY A 109 13.62 -9.27 -4.34
C GLY A 109 12.79 -8.86 -5.56
N VAL A 110 11.69 -9.57 -5.86
CA VAL A 110 10.83 -9.30 -7.03
C VAL A 110 9.90 -8.09 -6.82
N LEU A 111 9.91 -7.50 -5.62
CA LEU A 111 9.10 -6.34 -5.27
C LEU A 111 9.66 -5.03 -5.84
N LEU A 112 9.82 -4.98 -7.17
CA LEU A 112 10.44 -3.86 -7.87
C LEU A 112 9.53 -2.62 -7.90
N PRO A 113 10.12 -1.41 -7.78
CA PRO A 113 9.35 -0.18 -7.80
C PRO A 113 8.75 0.10 -9.18
N TYR A 114 7.52 0.61 -9.20
CA TYR A 114 6.86 1.12 -10.41
C TYR A 114 5.93 2.29 -10.06
N ASP A 115 5.41 2.96 -11.08
CA ASP A 115 4.45 4.04 -10.94
C ASP A 115 3.05 3.47 -10.71
N TRP A 116 2.83 3.10 -9.45
CA TRP A 116 1.57 2.53 -8.97
C TRP A 116 0.39 3.52 -9.06
N VAL A 117 0.65 4.83 -9.12
CA VAL A 117 -0.42 5.84 -9.22
C VAL A 117 -1.04 5.82 -10.61
N HIS A 118 -0.22 5.67 -11.66
CA HIS A 118 -0.67 5.65 -13.05
C HIS A 118 -0.83 4.23 -13.61
N TRP A 119 -0.52 3.19 -12.84
CA TRP A 119 -0.75 1.81 -13.28
C TRP A 119 -2.23 1.41 -13.14
N HIS A 120 -2.87 1.15 -14.27
CA HIS A 120 -4.29 0.78 -14.33
C HIS A 120 -4.56 -0.72 -14.15
N GLY A 121 -3.53 -1.56 -13.98
CA GLY A 121 -3.71 -3.01 -13.91
C GLY A 121 -4.60 -3.47 -12.75
N ARG A 122 -4.68 -2.74 -11.64
CA ARG A 122 -5.61 -3.05 -10.54
C ARG A 122 -7.09 -2.88 -10.92
N SER A 123 -7.42 -1.96 -11.83
CA SER A 123 -8.78 -1.83 -12.37
C SER A 123 -9.06 -2.82 -13.51
N THR A 124 -8.01 -3.37 -14.13
CA THR A 124 -8.12 -4.34 -15.24
C THR A 124 -8.21 -5.78 -14.74
N HIS A 125 -7.47 -6.09 -13.68
CA HIS A 125 -7.38 -7.44 -13.08
C HIS A 125 -8.18 -7.47 -11.78
N THR A 126 -9.50 -7.62 -11.89
CA THR A 126 -10.45 -7.49 -10.78
C THR A 126 -10.74 -8.78 -10.04
N ASP A 127 -10.29 -9.92 -10.56
CA ASP A 127 -10.54 -11.24 -10.00
C ASP A 127 -9.38 -12.22 -10.26
N ALA A 128 -9.41 -13.36 -9.56
CA ALA A 128 -8.39 -14.40 -9.67
C ALA A 128 -8.28 -15.02 -11.09
N ASP A 129 -9.33 -14.95 -11.91
CA ASP A 129 -9.31 -15.46 -13.28
C ASP A 129 -8.58 -14.50 -14.23
N SER A 130 -8.83 -13.21 -14.10
CA SER A 130 -8.13 -12.15 -14.85
C SER A 130 -6.64 -12.13 -14.50
N LEU A 131 -6.30 -12.28 -13.21
CA LEU A 131 -4.90 -12.36 -12.76
C LEU A 131 -4.18 -13.58 -13.33
N ARG A 132 -4.82 -14.75 -13.39
CA ARG A 132 -4.23 -15.97 -14.01
C ARG A 132 -3.99 -15.82 -15.50
N ARG A 133 -4.66 -14.89 -16.18
CA ARG A 133 -4.42 -14.61 -17.61
C ARG A 133 -3.59 -13.35 -17.83
N ALA A 134 -3.25 -12.63 -16.76
CA ALA A 134 -2.48 -11.41 -16.85
C ALA A 134 -1.06 -11.70 -17.33
N PRO A 135 -0.41 -10.77 -18.05
CA PRO A 135 1.01 -10.81 -18.28
C PRO A 135 1.78 -10.98 -16.95
N VAL A 136 2.88 -11.73 -16.97
CA VAL A 136 3.71 -12.00 -15.79
C VAL A 136 4.08 -10.71 -15.05
N ALA A 137 4.52 -9.68 -15.78
CA ALA A 137 4.87 -8.39 -15.20
C ALA A 137 3.68 -7.70 -14.48
N ASP A 138 2.46 -7.87 -14.99
CA ASP A 138 1.27 -7.33 -14.35
C ASP A 138 0.90 -8.10 -13.08
N ALA A 139 1.08 -9.42 -13.06
CA ALA A 139 0.91 -10.22 -11.85
C ALA A 139 1.91 -9.80 -10.75
N VAL A 140 3.17 -9.51 -11.10
CA VAL A 140 4.15 -8.99 -10.14
C VAL A 140 3.77 -7.58 -9.65
N ARG A 141 3.40 -6.67 -10.57
CA ARG A 141 2.93 -5.32 -10.18
C ARG A 141 1.72 -5.37 -9.26
N TYR A 142 0.82 -6.32 -9.48
CA TYR A 142 -0.33 -6.58 -8.61
C TYR A 142 0.11 -6.93 -7.20
N LEU A 143 1.00 -7.91 -7.04
CA LEU A 143 1.53 -8.33 -5.74
C LEU A 143 2.24 -7.18 -5.02
N VAL A 144 3.07 -6.41 -5.73
CA VAL A 144 3.74 -5.22 -5.17
C VAL A 144 2.72 -4.17 -4.75
N GLY A 145 1.72 -3.90 -5.58
CA GLY A 145 0.66 -2.94 -5.29
C GLY A 145 -0.16 -3.34 -4.06
N LEU A 146 -0.48 -4.63 -3.94
CA LEU A 146 -1.18 -5.20 -2.79
C LEU A 146 -0.37 -5.06 -1.50
N LEU A 147 0.90 -5.50 -1.49
CA LEU A 147 1.75 -5.43 -0.30
C LEU A 147 2.03 -3.99 0.14
N ARG A 148 2.08 -3.04 -0.80
CA ARG A 148 2.15 -1.61 -0.49
C ARG A 148 0.82 -1.08 0.05
N ASN A 149 -0.29 -1.47 -0.56
CA ASN A 149 -1.63 -1.09 -0.11
C ASN A 149 -1.90 -1.55 1.32
N GLU A 150 -1.41 -2.74 1.70
CA GLU A 150 -1.52 -3.28 3.07
C GLU A 150 -0.96 -2.32 4.12
N ARG A 151 0.09 -1.55 3.80
CA ARG A 151 0.67 -0.57 4.73
C ARG A 151 -0.24 0.62 5.03
N PHE A 152 -1.25 0.85 4.20
CA PHE A 152 -2.15 2.01 4.29
C PHE A 152 -3.61 1.60 4.51
N ASN A 153 -3.95 0.37 4.14
CA ASN A 153 -5.28 -0.19 4.22
C ASN A 153 -5.17 -1.58 4.84
N GLU A 154 -5.35 -1.62 6.15
CA GLU A 154 -5.22 -2.83 6.95
C GLU A 154 -6.16 -3.93 6.46
N GLY A 155 -5.63 -5.16 6.35
CA GLY A 155 -6.43 -6.33 5.94
C GLY A 155 -6.72 -6.39 4.44
N ALA A 156 -6.07 -5.57 3.62
CA ALA A 156 -6.17 -5.69 2.16
C ALA A 156 -5.60 -7.03 1.66
N LEU A 157 -4.47 -7.47 2.21
CA LEU A 157 -3.86 -8.76 1.92
C LEU A 157 -4.78 -9.90 2.40
N ASP A 158 -5.35 -9.81 3.60
CA ASP A 158 -6.33 -10.79 4.10
C ASP A 158 -7.54 -10.93 3.18
N ALA A 159 -8.08 -9.82 2.68
CA ALA A 159 -9.17 -9.84 1.71
C ALA A 159 -8.77 -10.56 0.41
N GLU A 160 -7.59 -10.24 -0.13
CA GLU A 160 -7.06 -10.84 -1.36
C GLU A 160 -6.74 -12.33 -1.23
N LEU A 161 -6.25 -12.76 -0.06
CA LEU A 161 -6.01 -14.16 0.24
C LEU A 161 -7.31 -14.97 0.24
N ARG A 162 -8.42 -14.41 0.74
CA ARG A 162 -9.73 -15.10 0.75
C ARG A 162 -10.33 -15.29 -0.63
N VAL A 163 -10.13 -14.33 -1.53
CA VAL A 163 -10.65 -14.40 -2.91
C VAL A 163 -9.67 -15.07 -3.89
N GLY A 164 -8.49 -15.48 -3.40
CA GLY A 164 -7.49 -16.22 -4.18
C GLY A 164 -6.66 -15.36 -5.13
N GLY A 165 -6.70 -14.03 -5.01
CA GLY A 165 -5.96 -13.12 -5.89
C GLY A 165 -4.44 -13.30 -5.78
N VAL A 166 -3.93 -13.53 -4.57
CA VAL A 166 -2.50 -13.79 -4.32
C VAL A 166 -2.04 -15.08 -4.98
N ALA A 167 -2.80 -16.17 -4.81
CA ALA A 167 -2.47 -17.46 -5.41
C ALA A 167 -2.54 -17.40 -6.95
N ALA A 168 -3.53 -16.69 -7.49
CA ALA A 168 -3.66 -16.47 -8.93
C ALA A 168 -2.48 -15.68 -9.51
N ALA A 169 -2.06 -14.60 -8.86
CA ALA A 169 -0.92 -13.82 -9.30
C ALA A 169 0.39 -14.63 -9.19
N LEU A 170 0.60 -15.36 -8.10
CA LEU A 170 1.82 -16.15 -7.90
C LEU A 170 1.92 -17.34 -8.86
N GLY A 171 0.81 -18.00 -9.19
CA GLY A 171 0.78 -19.09 -10.18
C GLY A 171 1.17 -18.64 -11.59
N ASN A 172 1.11 -17.34 -11.89
CA ASN A 172 1.64 -16.77 -13.14
C ASN A 172 3.12 -16.43 -13.08
N THR A 173 3.73 -16.46 -11.90
CA THR A 173 5.12 -16.04 -11.67
C THR A 173 6.08 -17.19 -11.39
N SER A 174 5.57 -18.37 -11.04
CA SER A 174 6.32 -19.62 -11.00
C SER A 174 6.64 -20.07 -12.42
N ALA A 175 7.93 -20.09 -12.77
CA ALA A 175 8.44 -20.51 -14.08
C ALA A 175 8.49 -22.04 -14.22
#